data_AF-A0A560VM22-F1
#
_entry.id   AF-A0A560VM22-F1
#
_cell.length_a   1.000
_cell.length_b   1.000
_cell.length_c   1.000
_cell.angle_alpha   90.00
_cell.angle_beta   90.00
_cell.angle_gamma   90.00
#
_symmetry.space_group_name_H-M   'P 1'
#
loop_
_entity.id
_entity.type
_entity.pdbx_description
1 polymer ?
#
loop_
_entity_poly.entity_id
_entity_poly.type
_entity_poly.pdbx_seq_one_letter_code
_entity_poly.pdbx_strand_id
1 'polypeptide(L)'
;MTKIDTTSTPHSKLSEAVSSTNLSRSNPAHANPRRAFRRHAARTAVALATGATPLLCRAEAGELGGVGMIAIVALAAGWVLLTLFLFTMLRRVRPRTRYLASGLFLAAPFLWLAVTFGWFMMTEPRGLTPQGSATTRTAEAPVLMGGATFPAGSHVQYAPVDDHGEASQPSAISSDQPVALGTLSIRGIEHRDSDDDSTFDVALAYEQSIDGWPCAAVTDIGTRIDIGDAHAPTPHLIQCRLAKTVTIGDVAWPPATVVTRAADSRGWSLLWYRGTFSQVERAKGFSFDVDSMSADYDQAHALQSWQGTLAVDGDVGVGSVTFAGDPKPELRWNRLDGTVQVTGHRAGPASDVTACVAVASTKPRYRPCAVPVKPARRPASS
;
A
#
# COMPACT_ATOMS: atom_id res chain seq x y z
N MET A 1 0.08 -52.98 -15.86
CA MET A 1 -0.12 -52.29 -17.15
C MET A 1 -1.56 -51.81 -17.16
N THR A 2 -1.76 -50.55 -16.80
CA THR A 2 -3.09 -49.99 -16.55
C THR A 2 -3.06 -48.51 -16.93
N LYS A 3 -4.04 -48.13 -17.76
CA LYS A 3 -4.16 -46.88 -18.52
C LYS A 3 -4.17 -45.64 -17.63
N ILE A 4 -3.50 -44.61 -18.12
CA ILE A 4 -3.50 -43.24 -17.61
C ILE A 4 -4.50 -42.45 -18.47
N ASP A 5 -5.55 -41.92 -17.84
CA ASP A 5 -6.46 -40.96 -18.45
C ASP A 5 -5.89 -39.54 -18.35
N THR A 6 -5.74 -38.91 -19.50
CA THR A 6 -5.27 -37.53 -19.69
C THR A 6 -6.48 -36.59 -19.70
N THR A 7 -6.64 -35.76 -18.66
CA THR A 7 -7.62 -34.66 -18.66
C THR A 7 -7.00 -33.36 -19.17
N SER A 8 -7.59 -32.92 -20.28
CA SER A 8 -7.37 -31.69 -21.04
C SER A 8 -7.72 -30.41 -20.28
N THR A 9 -6.91 -29.37 -20.53
CA THR A 9 -7.15 -27.94 -20.30
C THR A 9 -8.48 -27.44 -20.87
N PRO A 10 -9.11 -26.41 -20.26
CA PRO A 10 -10.14 -25.63 -20.92
C PRO A 10 -9.60 -24.29 -21.44
N HIS A 11 -9.67 -24.13 -22.76
CA HIS A 11 -9.52 -22.87 -23.46
C HIS A 11 -10.76 -21.97 -23.28
N SER A 12 -10.47 -20.70 -23.04
CA SER A 12 -11.30 -19.51 -23.28
C SER A 12 -12.03 -19.57 -24.64
N LYS A 13 -13.35 -19.32 -24.62
CA LYS A 13 -14.11 -18.77 -25.75
C LYS A 13 -15.20 -17.82 -25.26
N LEU A 14 -14.98 -16.54 -25.54
CA LEU A 14 -15.98 -15.48 -25.57
C LEU A 14 -16.96 -15.75 -26.73
N SER A 15 -18.26 -15.71 -26.45
CA SER A 15 -19.33 -15.68 -27.45
C SER A 15 -20.11 -14.38 -27.36
N GLU A 16 -20.09 -13.64 -28.47
CA GLU A 16 -21.23 -13.02 -29.14
C GLU A 16 -22.25 -12.19 -28.34
N ALA A 17 -22.29 -10.90 -28.65
CA ALA A 17 -23.55 -10.16 -28.77
C ALA A 17 -23.44 -9.16 -29.92
N VAL A 18 -24.06 -9.51 -31.05
CA VAL A 18 -24.21 -8.69 -32.25
C VAL A 18 -25.60 -8.05 -32.27
N SER A 19 -25.60 -6.75 -32.58
CA SER A 19 -26.61 -5.92 -33.27
C SER A 19 -28.11 -6.27 -33.22
N SER A 20 -28.90 -5.27 -32.84
CA SER A 20 -30.16 -4.97 -33.53
C SER A 20 -30.33 -3.46 -33.68
N THR A 21 -30.05 -2.96 -34.89
CA THR A 21 -30.40 -1.62 -35.38
C THR A 21 -31.81 -1.67 -35.97
N ASN A 22 -32.75 -0.91 -35.41
CA ASN A 22 -34.03 -0.63 -36.05
C ASN A 22 -34.04 0.81 -36.56
N LEU A 23 -33.98 0.92 -37.90
CA LEU A 23 -34.31 2.12 -38.65
C LEU A 23 -35.83 2.33 -38.61
N SER A 24 -36.27 3.51 -38.18
CA SER A 24 -37.59 4.00 -38.54
C SER A 24 -37.49 5.43 -39.07
N ARG A 25 -38.08 5.58 -40.25
CA ARG A 25 -38.04 6.71 -41.17
C ARG A 25 -39.29 7.57 -40.91
N SER A 26 -39.13 8.86 -40.67
CA SER A 26 -40.20 9.84 -40.92
C SER A 26 -39.63 11.15 -41.44
N ASN A 27 -40.30 11.65 -42.48
CA ASN A 27 -39.92 12.74 -43.36
C ASN A 27 -40.18 14.14 -42.73
N PRO A 28 -39.64 15.21 -43.34
CA PRO A 28 -39.50 16.53 -42.72
C PRO A 28 -40.75 17.41 -42.92
N ALA A 29 -41.11 18.18 -41.89
CA ALA A 29 -42.08 19.26 -42.03
C ALA A 29 -41.67 20.48 -41.21
N HIS A 30 -41.60 21.62 -41.91
CA HIS A 30 -41.44 23.01 -41.48
C HIS A 30 -41.44 23.33 -39.97
N ALA A 31 -40.29 23.77 -39.44
CA ALA A 31 -40.24 24.63 -38.25
C ALA A 31 -38.95 25.48 -38.16
N ASN A 32 -39.02 26.68 -38.72
CA ASN A 32 -38.42 27.94 -38.26
C ASN A 32 -36.98 27.92 -37.63
N PRO A 33 -35.92 28.35 -38.33
CA PRO A 33 -34.51 28.17 -37.94
C PRO A 33 -34.00 29.06 -36.79
N ARG A 34 -34.84 29.91 -36.17
CA ARG A 34 -34.39 30.87 -35.15
C ARG A 34 -34.62 30.45 -33.70
N ARG A 35 -35.29 29.32 -33.43
CA ARG A 35 -35.49 28.81 -32.05
C ARG A 35 -34.68 27.55 -31.70
N ALA A 36 -34.06 26.88 -32.68
CA ALA A 36 -33.21 25.70 -32.44
C ALA A 36 -31.81 26.05 -31.90
N PHE A 37 -31.28 27.25 -32.21
CA PHE A 37 -29.92 27.64 -31.80
C PHE A 37 -29.75 27.91 -30.30
N ARG A 38 -30.84 28.27 -29.58
CA ARG A 38 -30.76 28.52 -28.12
C ARG A 38 -30.89 27.25 -27.26
N ARG A 39 -31.43 26.15 -27.79
CA ARG A 39 -31.54 24.88 -27.04
C ARG A 39 -30.36 23.93 -27.30
N HIS A 40 -29.64 24.08 -28.41
CA HIS A 40 -28.41 23.33 -28.65
C HIS A 40 -27.22 23.88 -27.87
N ALA A 41 -27.10 25.20 -27.65
CA ALA A 41 -26.04 25.78 -26.83
C ALA A 41 -26.12 25.36 -25.35
N ALA A 42 -27.33 25.17 -24.82
CA ALA A 42 -27.51 24.69 -23.44
C ALA A 42 -27.23 23.18 -23.30
N ARG A 43 -27.50 22.37 -24.33
CA ARG A 43 -27.21 20.94 -24.33
C ARG A 43 -25.74 20.61 -24.65
N THR A 44 -25.06 21.40 -25.47
CA THR A 44 -23.61 21.25 -25.67
C THR A 44 -22.80 21.74 -24.48
N ALA A 45 -23.26 22.75 -23.72
CA ALA A 45 -22.59 23.16 -22.48
C ALA A 45 -22.70 22.11 -21.36
N VAL A 46 -23.84 21.41 -21.24
CA VAL A 46 -24.01 20.31 -20.27
C VAL A 46 -23.27 19.04 -20.74
N ALA A 47 -23.21 18.78 -22.04
CA ALA A 47 -22.42 17.67 -22.61
C ALA A 47 -20.89 17.91 -22.51
N LEU A 48 -20.43 19.17 -22.60
CA LEU A 48 -19.01 19.52 -22.37
C LEU A 48 -18.65 19.52 -20.87
N ALA A 49 -19.60 19.79 -19.98
CA ALA A 49 -19.39 19.69 -18.53
C ALA A 49 -19.43 18.23 -18.00
N THR A 50 -19.99 17.29 -18.78
CA THR A 50 -20.01 15.85 -18.43
C THR A 50 -18.98 15.03 -19.21
N GLY A 51 -18.48 15.53 -20.35
CA GLY A 51 -17.49 14.85 -21.20
C GLY A 51 -16.02 15.10 -20.84
N ALA A 52 -15.73 15.93 -19.84
CA ALA A 52 -14.36 16.24 -19.40
C ALA A 52 -14.03 15.66 -18.00
N THR A 53 -14.67 14.54 -17.63
CA THR A 53 -14.09 13.65 -16.63
C THR A 53 -13.24 12.63 -17.38
N PRO A 54 -11.92 12.83 -17.53
CA PRO A 54 -11.08 11.70 -17.89
C PRO A 54 -11.32 10.63 -16.82
N LEU A 55 -11.40 9.40 -17.28
CA LEU A 55 -11.26 8.18 -16.50
C LEU A 55 -9.92 8.22 -15.75
N LEU A 56 -9.85 9.02 -14.70
CA LEU A 56 -8.87 8.87 -13.64
C LEU A 56 -9.26 7.56 -12.98
N CYS A 57 -8.39 6.58 -13.17
CA CYS A 57 -8.37 5.35 -12.42
C CYS A 57 -8.71 5.68 -10.96
N ARG A 58 -9.73 4.99 -10.44
CA ARG A 58 -10.10 5.00 -9.02
C ARG A 58 -9.11 4.16 -8.21
N ALA A 59 -7.83 4.29 -8.54
CA ALA A 59 -6.69 3.68 -7.88
C ALA A 59 -5.75 4.87 -7.59
N GLU A 60 -5.52 5.15 -6.31
CA GLU A 60 -4.68 6.25 -5.81
C GLU A 60 -5.33 7.64 -5.77
N ALA A 61 -6.55 7.73 -5.23
CA ALA A 61 -7.02 8.94 -4.55
C ALA A 61 -7.21 8.65 -3.05
N GLY A 62 -6.25 7.93 -2.46
CA GLY A 62 -6.30 7.43 -1.09
C GLY A 62 -5.90 8.44 -0.01
N GLU A 63 -5.37 9.62 -0.35
CA GLU A 63 -4.75 10.51 0.66
C GLU A 63 -5.15 11.98 0.61
N LEU A 64 -6.21 12.33 -0.12
CA LEU A 64 -6.91 13.60 0.10
C LEU A 64 -8.26 13.26 0.70
N GLY A 65 -8.27 12.92 2.00
CA GLY A 65 -9.49 12.69 2.77
C GLY A 65 -10.50 13.81 2.52
N GLY A 66 -11.80 13.52 2.55
CA GLY A 66 -12.87 14.38 2.00
C GLY A 66 -12.85 15.87 2.40
N VAL A 67 -12.12 16.25 3.45
CA VAL A 67 -11.83 17.63 3.84
C VAL A 67 -10.97 18.37 2.80
N GLY A 68 -9.96 17.71 2.20
CA GLY A 68 -9.11 18.30 1.16
C GLY A 68 -9.88 18.59 -0.13
N MET A 69 -10.79 17.69 -0.52
CA MET A 69 -11.65 17.89 -1.68
C MET A 69 -12.60 19.09 -1.49
N ILE A 70 -13.17 19.25 -0.28
CA ILE A 70 -14.03 20.39 0.06
C ILE A 70 -13.24 21.70 0.02
N ALA A 71 -12.01 21.73 0.52
CA ALA A 71 -11.16 22.92 0.49
C ALA A 71 -10.83 23.36 -0.95
N ILE A 72 -10.53 22.42 -1.83
CA ILE A 72 -10.26 22.69 -3.25
C ILE A 72 -11.51 23.26 -3.93
N VAL A 73 -12.68 22.67 -3.68
CA VAL A 73 -13.95 23.17 -4.25
C VAL A 73 -14.29 24.56 -3.73
N ALA A 74 -14.10 24.82 -2.44
CA ALA A 74 -14.35 26.14 -1.83
C ALA A 74 -13.43 27.22 -2.40
N LEU A 75 -12.13 26.91 -2.58
CA LEU A 75 -11.16 27.81 -3.21
C LEU A 75 -11.50 28.09 -4.67
N ALA A 76 -11.89 27.06 -5.44
CA ALA A 76 -12.32 27.23 -6.83
C ALA A 76 -13.57 28.12 -6.93
N ALA A 77 -14.57 27.90 -6.07
CA ALA A 77 -15.77 28.72 -6.01
C ALA A 77 -15.45 30.18 -5.64
N GLY A 78 -14.59 30.39 -4.64
CA GLY A 78 -14.13 31.72 -4.24
C GLY A 78 -13.39 32.46 -5.36
N TRP A 79 -12.55 31.75 -6.11
CA TRP A 79 -11.82 32.30 -7.26
C TRP A 79 -12.75 32.75 -8.39
N VAL A 80 -13.76 31.94 -8.71
CA VAL A 80 -14.79 32.30 -9.69
C VAL A 80 -15.57 33.54 -9.25
N LEU A 81 -15.96 33.63 -7.97
CA LEU A 81 -16.64 34.82 -7.45
C LEU A 81 -15.75 36.07 -7.54
N LEU A 82 -14.45 35.94 -7.27
CA LEU A 82 -13.48 37.03 -7.37
C LEU A 82 -13.29 37.50 -8.83
N THR A 83 -13.22 36.56 -9.80
CA THR A 83 -13.15 36.91 -11.23
C THR A 83 -14.43 37.63 -11.70
N LEU A 84 -15.60 37.20 -11.22
CA LEU A 84 -16.88 37.87 -11.49
C LEU A 84 -16.92 39.27 -10.87
N PHE A 85 -16.46 39.41 -9.63
CA PHE A 85 -16.35 40.70 -8.95
C PHE A 85 -15.45 41.66 -9.73
N LEU A 86 -14.26 41.23 -10.14
CA LEU A 86 -13.34 42.01 -10.97
C LEU A 86 -13.99 42.40 -12.31
N PHE A 87 -14.70 41.47 -12.96
CA PHE A 87 -15.45 41.73 -14.18
C PHE A 87 -16.59 42.75 -14.00
N THR A 88 -17.17 42.84 -12.80
CA THR A 88 -18.18 43.88 -12.47
C THR A 88 -17.56 45.24 -12.17
N MET A 89 -16.43 45.30 -11.47
CA MET A 89 -15.66 46.53 -11.22
C MET A 89 -15.16 47.16 -12.53
N LEU A 90 -14.72 46.33 -13.48
CA LEU A 90 -14.22 46.75 -14.80
C LEU A 90 -15.32 47.14 -15.80
N ARG A 91 -16.59 47.26 -15.38
CA ARG A 91 -17.72 47.62 -16.27
C ARG A 91 -17.60 48.98 -16.93
N ARG A 92 -16.85 49.92 -16.33
CA ARG A 92 -16.63 51.28 -16.88
C ARG A 92 -15.49 51.36 -17.89
N VAL A 93 -14.74 50.27 -18.07
CA VAL A 93 -13.58 50.20 -18.98
C VAL A 93 -14.04 49.66 -20.34
N ARG A 94 -13.32 50.02 -21.42
CA ARG A 94 -13.58 49.52 -22.78
C ARG A 94 -13.74 47.99 -22.77
N PRO A 95 -14.72 47.45 -23.52
CA PRO A 95 -15.11 46.04 -23.40
C PRO A 95 -13.97 45.07 -23.73
N ARG A 96 -13.09 45.41 -24.68
CA ARG A 96 -11.92 44.58 -25.03
C ARG A 96 -10.98 44.39 -23.83
N THR A 97 -10.64 45.46 -23.13
CA THR A 97 -9.74 45.43 -21.98
C THR A 97 -10.36 44.68 -20.80
N ARG A 98 -11.68 44.80 -20.62
CA ARG A 98 -12.45 44.07 -19.59
C ARG A 98 -12.40 42.55 -19.79
N TYR A 99 -12.63 42.08 -21.01
CA TYR A 99 -12.58 40.65 -21.31
C TYR A 99 -11.16 40.08 -21.21
N LEU A 100 -10.15 40.82 -21.69
CA LEU A 100 -8.75 40.42 -21.58
C LEU A 100 -8.29 40.32 -20.12
N ALA A 101 -8.55 41.34 -19.30
CA ALA A 101 -8.12 41.34 -17.90
C ALA A 101 -8.83 40.26 -17.07
N SER A 102 -10.13 40.07 -17.27
CA SER A 102 -10.89 39.05 -16.54
C SER A 102 -10.55 37.63 -17.02
N GLY A 103 -10.29 37.46 -18.31
CA GLY A 103 -9.81 36.19 -18.88
C GLY A 103 -8.41 35.83 -18.39
N LEU A 104 -7.50 36.80 -18.33
CA LEU A 104 -6.15 36.60 -17.79
C LEU A 104 -6.18 36.24 -16.29
N PHE A 105 -7.05 36.90 -15.51
CA PHE A 105 -7.21 36.59 -14.09
C PHE A 105 -7.81 35.20 -13.86
N LEU A 106 -8.75 34.77 -14.70
CA LEU A 106 -9.29 33.42 -14.67
C LEU A 106 -8.23 32.36 -15.06
N ALA A 107 -7.37 32.68 -16.04
CA ALA A 107 -6.29 31.81 -16.50
C ALA A 107 -5.06 31.82 -15.58
N ALA A 108 -4.92 32.80 -14.69
CA ALA A 108 -3.77 32.98 -13.81
C ALA A 108 -3.34 31.73 -13.02
N PRO A 109 -4.23 30.94 -12.37
CA PRO A 109 -3.81 29.72 -11.67
C PRO A 109 -3.28 28.64 -12.62
N PHE A 110 -3.82 28.54 -13.84
CA PHE A 110 -3.34 27.59 -14.84
C PHE A 110 -2.02 28.05 -15.46
N LEU A 111 -1.86 29.35 -15.68
CA LEU A 111 -0.59 29.94 -16.12
C LEU A 111 0.48 29.78 -15.04
N TRP A 112 0.12 29.98 -13.78
CA TRP A 112 1.03 29.76 -12.66
C TRP A 112 1.42 28.29 -12.55
N LEU A 113 0.47 27.36 -12.66
CA LEU A 113 0.74 25.92 -12.74
C LEU A 113 1.62 25.56 -13.95
N ALA A 114 1.36 26.13 -15.12
CA ALA A 114 2.15 25.86 -16.31
C ALA A 114 3.58 26.42 -16.19
N VAL A 115 3.74 27.57 -15.53
CA VAL A 115 5.05 28.17 -15.24
C VAL A 115 5.77 27.38 -14.16
N THR A 116 5.12 26.99 -13.07
CA THR A 116 5.75 26.18 -12.02
C THR A 116 6.07 24.79 -12.53
N PHE A 117 5.18 24.15 -13.28
CA PHE A 117 5.44 22.85 -13.92
C PHE A 117 6.52 22.94 -14.99
N GLY A 118 6.50 23.98 -15.84
CA GLY A 118 7.55 24.22 -16.83
C GLY A 118 8.89 24.56 -16.19
N TRP A 119 8.89 25.32 -15.10
CA TRP A 119 10.07 25.59 -14.28
C TRP A 119 10.56 24.31 -13.61
N PHE A 120 9.68 23.49 -13.05
CA PHE A 120 10.01 22.19 -12.47
C PHE A 120 10.66 21.28 -13.52
N MET A 121 10.06 21.17 -14.70
CA MET A 121 10.62 20.41 -15.82
C MET A 121 11.95 20.97 -16.36
N MET A 122 12.23 22.27 -16.17
CA MET A 122 13.49 22.91 -16.59
C MET A 122 14.56 22.97 -15.49
N THR A 123 14.18 22.95 -14.22
CA THR A 123 15.07 23.16 -13.07
C THR A 123 15.16 21.99 -12.12
N GLU A 124 14.40 20.92 -12.35
CA GLU A 124 14.73 19.63 -11.75
C GLU A 124 16.12 19.18 -12.24
N PRO A 125 17.02 18.81 -11.32
CA PRO A 125 18.24 18.13 -11.66
C PRO A 125 17.89 16.72 -12.15
N ARG A 126 17.69 16.53 -13.46
CA ARG A 126 17.74 15.23 -14.20
C ARG A 126 17.23 13.96 -13.49
N GLY A 127 16.27 14.07 -12.57
CA GLY A 127 15.74 12.93 -11.81
C GLY A 127 14.68 12.12 -12.58
N LEU A 128 14.26 12.61 -13.76
CA LEU A 128 13.23 12.01 -14.60
C LEU A 128 13.72 11.62 -16.01
N THR A 129 15.01 11.80 -16.32
CA THR A 129 15.62 11.05 -17.42
C THR A 129 15.66 9.57 -17.02
N PRO A 130 15.29 8.62 -17.90
CA PRO A 130 15.39 7.21 -17.56
C PRO A 130 16.84 6.95 -17.15
N GLN A 131 17.04 6.66 -15.87
CA GLN A 131 18.33 6.27 -15.34
C GLN A 131 18.91 5.22 -16.29
N GLY A 132 20.18 5.39 -16.66
CA GLY A 132 20.87 4.41 -17.51
C GLY A 132 20.57 3.02 -16.98
N SER A 133 20.10 2.12 -17.84
CA SER A 133 19.67 0.79 -17.41
C SER A 133 20.77 0.13 -16.60
N ALA A 134 20.45 -0.30 -15.36
CA ALA A 134 21.39 -1.03 -14.51
C ALA A 134 22.05 -2.13 -15.33
N THR A 135 23.39 -2.14 -15.37
CA THR A 135 24.12 -3.11 -16.18
C THR A 135 24.47 -4.31 -15.32
N THR A 136 24.00 -5.48 -15.72
CA THR A 136 24.40 -6.75 -15.11
C THR A 136 25.58 -7.31 -15.87
N ARG A 137 26.65 -7.66 -15.16
CA ARG A 137 27.84 -8.33 -15.71
C ARG A 137 28.20 -9.55 -14.87
N THR A 138 28.90 -10.50 -15.49
CA THR A 138 29.50 -11.60 -14.74
C THR A 138 30.89 -11.19 -14.30
N ALA A 139 31.21 -11.35 -13.03
CA ALA A 139 32.49 -10.96 -12.47
C ALA A 139 33.61 -11.89 -12.94
N GLU A 140 34.67 -11.34 -13.52
CA GLU A 140 35.86 -12.12 -13.92
C GLU A 140 36.80 -12.42 -12.75
N ALA A 141 36.70 -11.64 -11.67
CA ALA A 141 37.49 -11.75 -10.45
C ALA A 141 36.58 -11.67 -9.22
N PRO A 142 37.06 -12.06 -8.02
CA PRO A 142 36.28 -11.90 -6.80
C PRO A 142 35.90 -10.43 -6.56
N VAL A 143 34.66 -10.20 -6.10
CA VAL A 143 34.12 -8.86 -5.84
C VAL A 143 33.69 -8.76 -4.38
N LEU A 144 34.09 -7.69 -3.71
CA LEU A 144 33.72 -7.39 -2.34
C LEU A 144 32.48 -6.48 -2.31
N MET A 145 31.48 -6.82 -1.51
CA MET A 145 30.34 -5.94 -1.21
C MET A 145 29.82 -6.20 0.20
N GLY A 146 29.61 -5.14 0.99
CA GLY A 146 29.11 -5.23 2.37
C GLY A 146 29.95 -6.13 3.28
N GLY A 147 31.26 -6.28 3.03
CA GLY A 147 32.12 -7.21 3.78
C GLY A 147 32.06 -8.68 3.36
N ALA A 148 31.19 -9.04 2.41
CA ALA A 148 31.17 -10.37 1.78
C ALA A 148 32.05 -10.39 0.52
N THR A 149 32.81 -11.48 0.32
CA THR A 149 33.63 -11.68 -0.89
C THR A 149 32.99 -12.71 -1.80
N PHE A 150 32.43 -12.25 -2.93
CA PHE A 150 31.81 -13.11 -3.92
C PHE A 150 32.85 -13.66 -4.90
N PRO A 151 32.80 -14.95 -5.26
CA PRO A 151 33.77 -15.54 -6.18
C PRO A 151 33.59 -15.04 -7.61
N ALA A 152 34.62 -15.23 -8.44
CA ALA A 152 34.50 -15.06 -9.89
C ALA A 152 33.36 -15.94 -10.45
N GLY A 153 32.66 -15.44 -11.47
CA GLY A 153 31.44 -16.06 -12.02
C GLY A 153 30.14 -15.54 -11.39
N SER A 154 30.21 -14.72 -10.33
CA SER A 154 29.03 -14.11 -9.72
C SER A 154 28.41 -13.02 -10.63
N HIS A 155 27.10 -12.83 -10.55
CA HIS A 155 26.38 -11.80 -11.30
C HIS A 155 26.37 -10.49 -10.50
N VAL A 156 26.97 -9.45 -11.06
CA VAL A 156 27.08 -8.12 -10.45
C VAL A 156 26.23 -7.14 -11.24
N GLN A 157 25.28 -6.51 -10.56
CA GLN A 157 24.55 -5.35 -11.05
C GLN A 157 25.30 -4.10 -10.59
N TYR A 158 25.49 -3.18 -11.51
CA TYR A 158 26.12 -1.89 -11.24
C TYR A 158 25.10 -0.78 -11.27
N ALA A 159 25.23 0.14 -10.31
CA ALA A 159 24.46 1.37 -10.29
C ALA A 159 24.70 2.17 -11.59
N PRO A 160 23.69 2.91 -12.08
CA PRO A 160 23.88 3.84 -13.18
C PRO A 160 25.02 4.81 -12.84
N VAL A 161 25.87 5.10 -13.82
CA VAL A 161 26.90 6.14 -13.66
C VAL A 161 26.20 7.46 -13.37
N ASP A 162 26.60 8.13 -12.30
CA ASP A 162 26.05 9.43 -11.93
C ASP A 162 26.45 10.51 -12.95
N ASP A 163 25.78 11.67 -12.89
CA ASP A 163 26.09 12.82 -13.77
C ASP A 163 27.54 13.35 -13.59
N HIS A 164 28.31 12.80 -12.64
CA HIS A 164 29.68 13.21 -12.30
C HIS A 164 30.75 12.26 -12.85
N GLY A 165 30.32 11.17 -13.50
CA GLY A 165 31.22 10.23 -14.17
C GLY A 165 32.01 9.35 -13.20
N GLU A 166 31.51 9.17 -11.97
CA GLU A 166 32.13 8.24 -11.03
C GLU A 166 31.97 6.78 -11.50
N ALA A 167 32.94 5.94 -11.15
CA ALA A 167 32.94 4.54 -11.54
C ALA A 167 31.68 3.85 -11.00
N SER A 168 31.00 3.07 -11.85
CA SER A 168 29.78 2.37 -11.46
C SER A 168 30.07 1.44 -10.27
N GLN A 169 29.50 1.75 -9.12
CA GLN A 169 29.63 0.89 -7.93
C GLN A 169 28.69 -0.32 -8.05
N PRO A 170 29.08 -1.50 -7.52
CA PRO A 170 28.17 -2.62 -7.41
C PRO A 170 26.94 -2.24 -6.58
N SER A 171 25.74 -2.32 -7.18
CA SER A 171 24.47 -2.09 -6.48
C SER A 171 23.84 -3.39 -5.99
N ALA A 172 24.12 -4.52 -6.67
CA ALA A 172 23.73 -5.84 -6.20
C ALA A 172 24.70 -6.91 -6.70
N ILE A 173 24.90 -7.97 -5.93
CA ILE A 173 25.68 -9.15 -6.34
C ILE A 173 24.90 -10.41 -5.98
N SER A 174 24.85 -11.37 -6.90
CA SER A 174 24.35 -12.72 -6.64
C SER A 174 25.32 -13.79 -7.12
N SER A 175 25.33 -14.93 -6.43
CA SER A 175 26.19 -16.07 -6.71
C SER A 175 25.43 -17.38 -6.53
N ASP A 176 25.76 -18.35 -7.37
CA ASP A 176 25.19 -19.71 -7.28
C ASP A 176 25.69 -20.46 -6.05
N GLN A 177 26.86 -20.08 -5.55
CA GLN A 177 27.49 -20.68 -4.37
C GLN A 177 27.25 -19.81 -3.12
N PRO A 178 26.98 -20.42 -1.96
CA PRO A 178 26.90 -19.69 -0.70
C PRO A 178 28.22 -18.99 -0.36
N VAL A 179 28.13 -17.73 0.07
CA VAL A 179 29.23 -16.87 0.50
C VAL A 179 29.01 -16.48 1.97
N ALA A 180 30.08 -16.29 2.72
CA ALA A 180 30.01 -15.83 4.10
C ALA A 180 29.88 -14.30 4.17
N LEU A 181 28.93 -13.84 4.99
CA LEU A 181 28.81 -12.46 5.44
C LEU A 181 28.79 -12.46 6.98
N GLY A 182 29.95 -12.25 7.60
CA GLY A 182 30.11 -12.41 9.04
C GLY A 182 29.71 -13.83 9.48
N THR A 183 28.67 -13.94 10.30
CA THR A 183 28.10 -15.22 10.77
C THR A 183 27.04 -15.81 9.83
N LEU A 184 26.60 -15.07 8.81
CA LEU A 184 25.54 -15.49 7.89
C LEU A 184 26.11 -16.12 6.62
N SER A 185 25.35 -17.03 6.02
CA SER A 185 25.63 -17.53 4.67
C SER A 185 24.61 -17.00 3.67
N ILE A 186 25.06 -16.29 2.65
CA ILE A 186 24.22 -15.59 1.67
C ILE A 186 24.53 -16.05 0.25
N ARG A 187 23.56 -15.91 -0.66
CA ARG A 187 23.72 -16.08 -2.11
C ARG A 187 23.67 -14.75 -2.84
N GLY A 188 23.25 -13.68 -2.18
CA GLY A 188 23.25 -12.35 -2.78
C GLY A 188 23.07 -11.24 -1.77
N ILE A 189 23.46 -10.05 -2.18
CA ILE A 189 23.41 -8.81 -1.42
C ILE A 189 23.07 -7.67 -2.37
N GLU A 190 22.23 -6.74 -1.93
CA GLU A 190 21.82 -5.56 -2.68
C GLU A 190 21.84 -4.35 -1.74
N HIS A 191 22.40 -3.25 -2.25
CA HIS A 191 22.35 -1.98 -1.57
C HIS A 191 20.93 -1.44 -1.67
N ARG A 192 20.37 -1.02 -0.55
CA ARG A 192 19.08 -0.34 -0.57
C ARG A 192 19.33 1.13 -0.86
N ASP A 193 18.58 1.73 -1.79
CA ASP A 193 18.60 3.18 -2.05
C ASP A 193 18.03 3.96 -0.84
N SER A 194 18.75 3.94 0.28
CA SER A 194 18.54 4.75 1.47
C SER A 194 19.86 5.43 1.82
N ASP A 195 19.81 6.62 2.42
CA ASP A 195 20.95 7.45 2.82
C ASP A 195 21.96 6.80 3.81
N ASP A 196 21.84 5.50 4.07
CA ASP A 196 22.65 4.74 5.02
C ASP A 196 23.35 3.56 4.32
N ASP A 197 24.65 3.72 4.10
CA ASP A 197 25.53 2.75 3.42
C ASP A 197 25.70 1.42 4.18
N SER A 198 25.16 1.31 5.41
CA SER A 198 25.28 0.13 6.26
C SER A 198 24.14 -0.88 6.08
N THR A 199 23.06 -0.49 5.39
CA THR A 199 21.84 -1.31 5.26
C THR A 199 21.79 -2.03 3.92
N PHE A 200 21.62 -3.35 3.99
CA PHE A 200 21.58 -4.22 2.81
C PHE A 200 20.36 -5.14 2.84
N ASP A 201 19.77 -5.36 1.67
CA ASP A 201 18.83 -6.44 1.45
C ASP A 201 19.66 -7.67 0.98
N VAL A 202 19.51 -8.82 1.64
CA VAL A 202 20.26 -10.07 1.39
C VAL A 202 19.36 -11.24 1.02
N ALA A 203 19.88 -12.11 0.14
CA ALA A 203 19.35 -13.43 -0.15
C ALA A 203 20.09 -14.48 0.67
N LEU A 204 19.42 -15.07 1.66
CA LEU A 204 20.01 -16.10 2.52
C LEU A 204 20.24 -17.40 1.73
N ALA A 205 21.37 -18.07 1.95
CA ALA A 205 21.68 -19.32 1.25
C ALA A 205 20.83 -20.50 1.72
N TYR A 206 20.40 -20.47 2.98
CA TYR A 206 19.55 -21.44 3.68
C TYR A 206 18.85 -20.74 4.86
N GLU A 207 17.84 -21.40 5.44
CA GLU A 207 17.14 -20.91 6.64
C GLU A 207 18.12 -20.81 7.81
N GLN A 208 18.17 -19.65 8.46
CA GLN A 208 19.14 -19.39 9.53
C GLN A 208 18.61 -18.38 10.54
N SER A 209 19.15 -18.44 11.76
CA SER A 209 18.72 -17.58 12.86
C SER A 209 19.53 -16.28 12.87
N ILE A 210 18.84 -15.13 12.89
CA ILE A 210 19.47 -13.80 12.95
C ILE A 210 18.84 -13.05 14.13
N ASP A 211 19.65 -12.58 15.07
CA ASP A 211 19.19 -11.96 16.33
C ASP A 211 18.11 -12.79 17.08
N GLY A 212 18.21 -14.12 17.01
CA GLY A 212 17.26 -15.05 17.64
C GLY A 212 16.00 -15.38 16.82
N TRP A 213 15.80 -14.74 15.66
CA TRP A 213 14.65 -15.00 14.79
C TRP A 213 14.99 -16.00 13.69
N PRO A 214 14.17 -17.06 13.49
CA PRO A 214 14.40 -18.03 12.42
C PRO A 214 13.94 -17.45 11.08
N CYS A 215 14.88 -16.92 10.29
CA CYS A 215 14.59 -16.27 9.03
C CYS A 215 14.58 -17.26 7.84
N ALA A 216 13.58 -17.12 6.98
CA ALA A 216 13.38 -17.93 5.77
C ALA A 216 14.40 -17.58 4.69
N ALA A 217 14.94 -18.60 4.01
CA ALA A 217 15.63 -18.43 2.74
C ALA A 217 14.59 -18.34 1.61
N VAL A 218 14.26 -17.12 1.23
CA VAL A 218 13.48 -16.83 0.02
C VAL A 218 14.41 -16.71 -1.19
N THR A 219 13.94 -17.15 -2.35
CA THR A 219 14.73 -17.13 -3.60
C THR A 219 15.05 -15.71 -4.07
N ASP A 220 14.16 -14.76 -3.75
CA ASP A 220 14.35 -13.34 -3.99
C ASP A 220 14.95 -12.66 -2.74
N ILE A 221 15.61 -11.52 -2.93
CA ILE A 221 16.17 -10.73 -1.83
C ILE A 221 15.01 -10.27 -0.92
N GLY A 222 15.05 -10.69 0.34
CA GLY A 222 13.89 -10.53 1.24
C GLY A 222 14.20 -10.47 2.73
N THR A 223 15.49 -10.49 3.11
CA THR A 223 15.96 -10.24 4.47
C THR A 223 16.77 -8.96 4.48
N ARG A 224 16.44 -8.01 5.35
CA ARG A 224 17.18 -6.75 5.51
C ARG A 224 18.06 -6.82 6.75
N ILE A 225 19.30 -6.41 6.59
CA ILE A 225 20.29 -6.37 7.66
C ILE A 225 21.03 -5.03 7.69
N ASP A 226 21.47 -4.66 8.89
CA ASP A 226 22.49 -3.64 9.13
C ASP A 226 23.81 -4.35 9.39
N ILE A 227 24.86 -4.00 8.66
CA ILE A 227 26.18 -4.65 8.79
C ILE A 227 27.08 -3.87 9.77
N GLY A 228 26.77 -2.59 10.03
CA GLY A 228 27.61 -1.68 10.81
C GLY A 228 28.98 -1.45 10.17
N ASP A 229 29.97 -2.27 10.54
CA ASP A 229 31.35 -2.20 10.02
C ASP A 229 31.59 -3.24 8.92
N ALA A 230 31.82 -2.78 7.69
CA ALA A 230 32.09 -3.65 6.55
C ALA A 230 33.43 -4.43 6.65
N HIS A 231 34.38 -4.01 7.49
CA HIS A 231 35.68 -4.67 7.65
C HIS A 231 35.61 -5.84 8.67
N ALA A 232 34.65 -5.79 9.59
CA ALA A 232 34.35 -6.83 10.56
C ALA A 232 32.83 -7.01 10.65
N PRO A 233 32.18 -7.54 9.58
CA PRO A 233 30.73 -7.51 9.46
C PRO A 233 30.04 -8.27 10.59
N THR A 234 29.26 -7.54 11.39
CA THR A 234 28.37 -8.09 12.42
C THR A 234 26.92 -7.83 12.00
N PRO A 235 26.36 -8.68 11.13
CA PRO A 235 25.05 -8.43 10.56
C PRO A 235 23.96 -8.53 11.62
N HIS A 236 23.18 -7.47 11.72
CA HIS A 236 22.05 -7.30 12.62
C HIS A 236 20.75 -7.28 11.83
N LEU A 237 19.74 -7.98 12.32
CA LEU A 237 18.46 -8.08 11.63
C LEU A 237 17.69 -6.75 11.72
N ILE A 238 17.35 -6.19 10.56
CA ILE A 238 16.34 -5.14 10.43
C ILE A 238 14.99 -5.77 10.11
N GLN A 239 14.94 -6.70 9.15
CA GLN A 239 13.68 -7.30 8.72
C GLN A 239 13.89 -8.70 8.14
N CYS A 240 13.04 -9.67 8.47
CA CYS A 240 12.98 -10.92 7.72
C CYS A 240 11.58 -11.52 7.74
N ARG A 241 11.43 -12.64 7.05
CA ARG A 241 10.24 -13.50 7.12
C ARG A 241 10.55 -14.74 7.94
N LEU A 242 9.63 -15.18 8.78
CA LEU A 242 9.82 -16.39 9.57
C LEU A 242 9.88 -17.63 8.67
N ALA A 243 10.89 -18.49 8.89
CA ALA A 243 11.03 -19.79 8.23
C ALA A 243 9.98 -20.80 8.70
N LYS A 244 9.62 -20.74 9.98
CA LYS A 244 8.77 -21.70 10.67
C LYS A 244 7.87 -21.03 11.69
N THR A 245 6.89 -21.77 12.20
CA THR A 245 6.01 -21.28 13.26
C THR A 245 6.81 -20.98 14.53
N VAL A 246 6.65 -19.77 15.08
CA VAL A 246 7.26 -19.32 16.33
C VAL A 246 6.15 -18.99 17.33
N THR A 247 6.17 -19.64 18.48
CA THR A 247 5.21 -19.38 19.55
C THR A 247 5.86 -18.53 20.64
N ILE A 248 5.24 -17.39 20.96
CA ILE A 248 5.68 -16.47 22.01
C ILE A 248 4.48 -16.22 22.93
N GLY A 249 4.53 -16.79 24.13
CA GLY A 249 3.38 -16.78 25.05
C GLY A 249 2.16 -17.44 24.42
N ASP A 250 1.03 -16.72 24.41
CA ASP A 250 -0.26 -17.19 23.87
C ASP A 250 -0.44 -16.92 22.36
N VAL A 251 0.61 -16.48 21.67
CA VAL A 251 0.56 -16.12 20.24
C VAL A 251 1.46 -17.04 19.43
N ALA A 252 0.90 -17.67 18.40
CA ALA A 252 1.60 -18.53 17.46
C ALA A 252 1.71 -17.84 16.09
N TRP A 253 2.92 -17.38 15.77
CA TRP A 253 3.25 -16.73 14.50
C TRP A 253 3.57 -17.78 13.45
N PRO A 254 2.77 -17.92 12.38
CA PRO A 254 3.03 -18.89 11.33
C PRO A 254 4.23 -18.47 10.45
N PRO A 255 4.69 -19.36 9.56
CA PRO A 255 5.73 -19.04 8.60
C PRO A 255 5.34 -17.85 7.72
N ALA A 256 6.36 -17.18 7.19
CA ALA A 256 6.25 -15.97 6.38
C ALA A 256 5.63 -14.75 7.09
N THR A 257 5.43 -14.81 8.41
CA THR A 257 5.27 -13.61 9.26
C THR A 257 6.46 -12.69 9.06
N VAL A 258 6.20 -11.40 8.83
CA VAL A 258 7.24 -10.38 8.72
C VAL A 258 7.66 -9.96 10.13
N VAL A 259 8.94 -10.07 10.42
CA VAL A 259 9.59 -9.55 11.63
C VAL A 259 10.35 -8.31 11.21
N THR A 260 10.13 -7.19 11.90
CA THR A 260 10.84 -5.93 11.66
C THR A 260 11.34 -5.37 12.99
N ARG A 261 12.58 -4.89 13.02
CA ARG A 261 13.13 -4.16 14.17
C ARG A 261 12.36 -2.85 14.33
N ALA A 262 11.87 -2.56 15.53
CA ALA A 262 11.15 -1.31 15.81
C ALA A 262 12.08 -0.10 15.61
N ALA A 263 11.54 1.00 15.07
CA ALA A 263 12.32 2.20 14.70
C ALA A 263 13.06 2.85 15.89
N ASP A 264 12.62 2.61 17.12
CA ASP A 264 13.28 3.08 18.34
C ASP A 264 14.27 2.07 18.93
N SER A 265 14.63 1.02 18.20
CA SER A 265 15.64 -0.03 18.50
C SER A 265 15.39 -0.88 19.75
N ARG A 266 14.25 -0.70 20.45
CA ARG A 266 13.96 -1.38 21.72
C ARG A 266 13.14 -2.67 21.60
N GLY A 267 12.88 -3.14 20.39
CA GLY A 267 12.04 -4.31 20.20
C GLY A 267 11.81 -4.76 18.77
N TRP A 268 10.80 -5.60 18.61
CA TRP A 268 10.42 -6.26 17.35
C TRP A 268 8.94 -6.05 17.08
N SER A 269 8.60 -5.66 15.87
CA SER A 269 7.23 -5.62 15.37
C SER A 269 7.01 -6.80 14.42
N LEU A 270 5.95 -7.56 14.67
CA LEU A 270 5.56 -8.71 13.86
C LEU A 270 4.24 -8.42 13.16
N LEU A 271 4.17 -8.77 11.88
CA LEU A 271 2.99 -8.59 11.06
C LEU A 271 2.71 -9.84 10.24
N TRP A 272 1.45 -10.29 10.29
CA TRP A 272 0.96 -11.41 9.51
C TRP A 272 -0.45 -11.15 8.97
N TYR A 273 -0.73 -11.62 7.75
CA TYR A 273 -2.03 -11.50 7.10
C TYR A 273 -2.31 -12.70 6.18
N ARG A 274 -3.58 -13.12 6.14
CA ARG A 274 -4.06 -14.21 5.27
C ARG A 274 -4.10 -13.73 3.83
N GLY A 275 -3.32 -14.38 2.96
CA GLY A 275 -3.32 -14.14 1.51
C GLY A 275 -1.98 -13.72 0.93
N THR A 276 -0.97 -13.45 1.75
CA THR A 276 0.37 -13.08 1.27
C THR A 276 1.16 -14.27 0.73
N PHE A 277 0.90 -15.47 1.24
CA PHE A 277 1.65 -16.69 0.90
C PHE A 277 0.72 -17.91 0.83
N SER A 278 1.16 -18.97 0.15
CA SER A 278 0.48 -20.27 0.14
C SER A 278 0.53 -20.88 1.54
N GLN A 279 -0.42 -20.52 2.40
CA GLN A 279 -0.37 -20.83 3.82
C GLN A 279 -1.18 -22.08 4.11
N VAL A 280 -0.53 -23.08 4.72
CA VAL A 280 -1.15 -24.34 5.16
C VAL A 280 -1.71 -24.20 6.59
N GLU A 281 -1.13 -23.32 7.42
CA GLU A 281 -1.51 -23.15 8.83
C GLU A 281 -2.23 -21.83 9.08
N ARG A 282 -3.30 -21.86 9.89
CA ARG A 282 -3.97 -20.64 10.37
C ARG A 282 -3.19 -20.05 11.54
N ALA A 283 -2.98 -18.74 11.51
CA ALA A 283 -2.43 -18.00 12.65
C ALA A 283 -3.37 -18.09 13.85
N LYS A 284 -2.79 -18.14 15.06
CA LYS A 284 -3.54 -18.16 16.31
C LYS A 284 -2.98 -17.16 17.32
N GLY A 285 -3.85 -16.39 17.95
CA GLY A 285 -3.51 -15.53 19.06
C GLY A 285 -4.53 -15.65 20.16
N PHE A 286 -4.09 -15.95 21.38
CA PHE A 286 -4.96 -16.09 22.56
C PHE A 286 -6.11 -17.09 22.34
N SER A 287 -5.81 -18.22 21.69
CA SER A 287 -6.76 -19.26 21.28
C SER A 287 -7.77 -18.88 20.19
N PHE A 288 -7.68 -17.68 19.62
CA PHE A 288 -8.49 -17.28 18.47
C PHE A 288 -7.76 -17.59 17.16
N ASP A 289 -8.48 -18.20 16.21
CA ASP A 289 -8.03 -18.25 14.82
C ASP A 289 -8.19 -16.85 14.20
N VAL A 290 -7.14 -16.35 13.54
CA VAL A 290 -7.10 -14.99 12.99
C VAL A 290 -6.75 -14.96 11.51
N ASP A 291 -7.26 -13.95 10.81
CA ASP A 291 -6.96 -13.68 9.39
C ASP A 291 -5.92 -12.58 9.20
N SER A 292 -5.65 -11.82 10.25
CA SER A 292 -4.49 -10.95 10.36
C SER A 292 -4.13 -10.79 11.83
N MET A 293 -2.85 -10.56 12.10
CA MET A 293 -2.40 -10.13 13.42
C MET A 293 -1.12 -9.32 13.33
N SER A 294 -0.96 -8.40 14.27
CA SER A 294 0.25 -7.63 14.47
C SER A 294 0.55 -7.49 15.96
N ALA A 295 1.82 -7.41 16.30
CA ALA A 295 2.25 -7.26 17.68
C ALA A 295 3.60 -6.57 17.78
N ASP A 296 3.82 -5.91 18.90
CA ASP A 296 5.11 -5.38 19.28
C ASP A 296 5.63 -6.13 20.50
N TYR A 297 6.90 -6.50 20.46
CA TYR A 297 7.65 -7.16 21.51
C TYR A 297 8.84 -6.29 21.90
N ASP A 298 9.30 -6.35 23.14
CA ASP A 298 10.58 -5.76 23.53
C ASP A 298 11.78 -6.69 23.17
N GLN A 299 13.00 -6.26 23.47
CA GLN A 299 14.21 -7.06 23.24
C GLN A 299 14.22 -8.41 23.97
N ALA A 300 13.50 -8.53 25.09
CA ALA A 300 13.36 -9.78 25.84
C ALA A 300 12.22 -10.67 25.30
N HIS A 301 11.62 -10.31 24.15
CA HIS A 301 10.45 -10.95 23.57
C HIS A 301 9.20 -10.89 24.47
N ALA A 302 9.10 -9.91 25.37
CA ALA A 302 7.88 -9.70 26.14
C ALA A 302 6.89 -8.86 25.33
N LEU A 303 5.65 -9.36 25.26
CA LEU A 303 4.58 -8.75 24.48
C LEU A 303 4.22 -7.35 25.03
N GLN A 304 4.28 -6.34 24.16
CA GLN A 304 3.93 -4.95 24.47
C GLN A 304 2.55 -4.57 23.93
N SER A 305 2.21 -5.06 22.74
CA SER A 305 0.93 -4.83 22.06
C SER A 305 0.57 -6.07 21.24
N TRP A 306 -0.73 -6.35 21.07
CA TRP A 306 -1.20 -7.32 20.09
C TRP A 306 -2.60 -6.97 19.61
N GLN A 307 -2.84 -7.13 18.32
CA GLN A 307 -4.14 -6.99 17.69
C GLN A 307 -4.29 -7.97 16.54
N GLY A 308 -5.53 -8.29 16.18
CA GLY A 308 -5.82 -9.14 15.03
C GLY A 308 -7.27 -9.04 14.58
N THR A 309 -7.60 -9.79 13.53
CA THR A 309 -8.98 -9.93 13.03
C THR A 309 -9.39 -11.39 13.07
N LEU A 310 -10.60 -11.69 13.57
CA LEU A 310 -11.08 -13.06 13.66
C LEU A 310 -11.20 -13.72 12.28
N ALA A 311 -10.73 -14.97 12.17
CA ALA A 311 -10.90 -15.79 10.98
C ALA A 311 -12.32 -16.38 10.95
N VAL A 312 -13.21 -15.74 10.19
CA VAL A 312 -14.63 -16.13 10.13
C VAL A 312 -15.14 -16.19 8.69
N ASP A 313 -15.92 -17.23 8.41
CA ASP A 313 -16.67 -17.42 7.16
C ASP A 313 -18.18 -17.27 7.46
N GLY A 314 -18.56 -16.15 8.10
CA GLY A 314 -19.92 -15.85 8.56
C GLY A 314 -19.97 -15.32 9.99
N ASP A 315 -21.13 -15.44 10.63
CA ASP A 315 -21.34 -14.98 12.00
C ASP A 315 -20.61 -15.87 13.02
N VAL A 316 -20.02 -15.27 14.06
CA VAL A 316 -19.20 -15.98 15.06
C VAL A 316 -19.68 -15.74 16.48
N GLY A 317 -19.81 -16.83 17.27
CA GLY A 317 -20.15 -16.75 18.69
C GLY A 317 -18.93 -16.55 19.57
N VAL A 318 -18.96 -15.51 20.41
CA VAL A 318 -17.96 -15.28 21.47
C VAL A 318 -18.70 -15.00 22.78
N GLY A 319 -18.69 -15.98 23.70
CA GLY A 319 -19.47 -15.91 24.92
C GLY A 319 -20.97 -15.85 24.64
N SER A 320 -21.65 -14.82 25.14
CA SER A 320 -23.10 -14.60 24.93
C SER A 320 -23.42 -13.72 23.72
N VAL A 321 -22.41 -13.27 22.96
CA VAL A 321 -22.59 -12.38 21.81
C VAL A 321 -22.26 -13.14 20.53
N THR A 322 -23.11 -12.99 19.53
CA THR A 322 -22.82 -13.40 18.16
C THR A 322 -22.44 -12.16 17.35
N PHE A 323 -21.27 -12.18 16.74
CA PHE A 323 -20.76 -11.10 15.91
C PHE A 323 -21.02 -11.40 14.44
N ALA A 324 -21.33 -10.35 13.66
CA ALA A 324 -21.40 -10.45 12.21
C ALA A 324 -20.00 -10.70 11.62
N GLY A 325 -19.95 -11.47 10.53
CA GLY A 325 -18.68 -11.78 9.84
C GLY A 325 -18.11 -10.64 9.00
N ASP A 326 -18.93 -9.63 8.66
CA ASP A 326 -18.53 -8.48 7.84
C ASP A 326 -19.08 -7.17 8.43
N PRO A 327 -18.22 -6.19 8.81
CA PRO A 327 -16.77 -6.31 8.87
C PRO A 327 -16.34 -7.35 9.92
N LYS A 328 -15.20 -8.01 9.67
CA LYS A 328 -14.65 -9.03 10.57
C LYS A 328 -14.41 -8.44 11.96
N PRO A 329 -14.74 -9.15 13.05
CA PRO A 329 -14.51 -8.63 14.38
C PRO A 329 -13.01 -8.44 14.66
N GLU A 330 -12.69 -7.32 15.30
CA GLU A 330 -11.34 -6.99 15.74
C GLU A 330 -11.06 -7.62 17.11
N LEU A 331 -9.81 -8.00 17.31
CA LEU A 331 -9.25 -8.51 18.55
C LEU A 331 -8.15 -7.56 19.01
N ARG A 332 -8.15 -7.18 20.30
CA ARG A 332 -7.06 -6.39 20.90
C ARG A 332 -6.70 -6.93 22.26
N TRP A 333 -5.41 -7.13 22.49
CA TRP A 333 -4.91 -7.52 23.79
C TRP A 333 -4.71 -6.29 24.68
N ASN A 334 -5.23 -6.35 25.90
CA ASN A 334 -5.03 -5.33 26.92
C ASN A 334 -3.91 -5.76 27.87
N ARG A 335 -2.80 -5.03 27.81
CA ARG A 335 -1.61 -5.29 28.64
C ARG A 335 -1.87 -5.18 30.15
N LEU A 336 -2.82 -4.35 30.58
CA LEU A 336 -3.05 -4.07 32.01
C LEU A 336 -3.72 -5.23 32.75
N ASP A 337 -4.65 -5.92 32.08
CA ASP A 337 -5.46 -6.99 32.68
C ASP A 337 -5.27 -8.36 32.00
N GLY A 338 -4.49 -8.41 30.92
CA GLY A 338 -4.21 -9.62 30.15
C GLY A 338 -5.42 -10.14 29.36
N THR A 339 -6.49 -9.34 29.22
CA THR A 339 -7.68 -9.74 28.49
C THR A 339 -7.57 -9.43 27.00
N VAL A 340 -8.28 -10.20 26.18
CA VAL A 340 -8.50 -9.90 24.77
C VAL A 340 -9.89 -9.35 24.60
N GLN A 341 -9.98 -8.13 24.07
CA GLN A 341 -11.23 -7.48 23.70
C GLN A 341 -11.59 -7.89 22.28
N VAL A 342 -12.80 -8.43 22.12
CA VAL A 342 -13.41 -8.72 20.83
C VAL A 342 -14.45 -7.66 20.55
N THR A 343 -14.26 -6.89 19.49
CA THR A 343 -15.15 -5.80 19.08
C THR A 343 -15.65 -6.00 17.66
N GLY A 344 -16.95 -5.81 17.44
CA GLY A 344 -17.56 -5.97 16.12
C GLY A 344 -19.06 -5.72 16.16
N HIS A 345 -19.69 -5.82 15.00
CA HIS A 345 -21.14 -5.71 14.88
C HIS A 345 -21.84 -6.94 15.41
N ARG A 346 -22.98 -6.79 16.10
CA ARG A 346 -23.78 -7.93 16.55
C ARG A 346 -24.55 -8.55 15.37
N ALA A 347 -24.55 -9.86 15.23
CA ALA A 347 -25.36 -10.54 14.22
C ALA A 347 -26.87 -10.38 14.49
N GLY A 348 -27.68 -10.29 13.42
CA GLY A 348 -29.15 -10.19 13.49
C GLY A 348 -29.72 -8.78 13.27
N PRO A 349 -31.00 -8.53 13.62
CA PRO A 349 -31.73 -7.29 13.28
C PRO A 349 -31.19 -6.02 13.96
N ALA A 350 -30.18 -6.15 14.82
CA ALA A 350 -29.47 -5.05 15.48
C ALA A 350 -28.02 -4.93 14.98
N SER A 351 -27.77 -5.24 13.69
CA SER A 351 -26.43 -5.25 13.06
C SER A 351 -25.65 -3.95 13.21
N ASP A 352 -26.33 -2.82 13.37
CA ASP A 352 -25.68 -1.52 13.56
C ASP A 352 -25.10 -1.33 14.98
N VAL A 353 -25.36 -2.26 15.91
CA VAL A 353 -24.87 -2.18 17.28
C VAL A 353 -23.51 -2.84 17.39
N THR A 354 -22.49 -2.03 17.67
CA THR A 354 -21.16 -2.52 18.07
C THR A 354 -21.25 -3.17 19.45
N ALA A 355 -20.89 -4.44 19.52
CA ALA A 355 -20.75 -5.18 20.76
C ALA A 355 -19.26 -5.30 21.13
N CYS A 356 -19.00 -5.51 22.42
CA CYS A 356 -17.65 -5.74 22.93
C CYS A 356 -17.68 -6.83 24.01
N VAL A 357 -16.81 -7.82 23.87
CA VAL A 357 -16.62 -8.91 24.83
C VAL A 357 -15.14 -8.98 25.21
N ALA A 358 -14.83 -8.87 26.50
CA ALA A 358 -13.51 -9.13 27.05
C ALA A 358 -13.38 -10.61 27.43
N VAL A 359 -12.27 -11.23 27.02
CA VAL A 359 -11.97 -12.65 27.22
C VAL A 359 -10.64 -12.77 27.95
N ALA A 360 -10.63 -13.41 29.12
CA ALA A 360 -9.38 -13.67 29.83
C ALA A 360 -8.54 -14.74 29.11
N SER A 361 -7.24 -14.49 28.94
CA SER A 361 -6.31 -15.35 28.19
C SER A 361 -6.10 -16.73 28.81
N THR A 362 -6.07 -16.83 30.14
CA THR A 362 -5.69 -18.07 30.85
C THR A 362 -6.85 -19.01 31.16
N LYS A 363 -8.07 -18.47 31.28
CA LYS A 363 -9.33 -19.24 31.42
C LYS A 363 -10.46 -18.45 30.76
N PRO A 364 -11.18 -19.02 29.78
CA PRO A 364 -12.20 -18.29 29.04
C PRO A 364 -13.33 -17.86 29.99
N ARG A 365 -13.23 -16.61 30.44
CA ARG A 365 -14.26 -15.87 31.16
C ARG A 365 -14.65 -14.71 30.28
N TYR A 366 -15.87 -14.79 29.75
CA TYR A 366 -16.43 -13.79 28.88
C TYR A 366 -17.15 -12.75 29.73
N ARG A 367 -16.79 -11.49 29.56
CA ARG A 367 -17.48 -10.37 30.21
C ARG A 367 -17.77 -9.30 29.18
N PRO A 368 -18.95 -8.65 29.21
CA PRO A 368 -19.14 -7.43 28.44
C PRO A 368 -18.05 -6.42 28.81
N CYS A 369 -17.50 -5.73 27.82
CA CYS A 369 -16.55 -4.66 28.09
C CYS A 369 -17.24 -3.55 28.90
N ALA A 370 -16.52 -2.98 29.87
CA ALA A 370 -16.97 -1.75 30.50
C ALA A 370 -16.87 -0.63 29.45
N VAL A 371 -18.01 0.01 29.16
CA VAL A 371 -18.24 1.15 28.23
C VAL A 371 -18.68 0.75 26.80
N PRO A 372 -19.86 1.24 26.35
CA PRO A 372 -20.25 1.17 24.94
C PRO A 372 -19.47 2.22 24.14
N VAL A 373 -18.71 1.78 23.14
CA VAL A 373 -18.19 2.70 22.11
C VAL A 373 -19.39 3.13 21.28
N LYS A 374 -19.97 4.29 21.65
CA LYS A 374 -20.93 4.98 20.78
C LYS A 374 -20.16 5.42 19.54
N PRO A 375 -20.55 5.03 18.31
CA PRO A 375 -20.06 5.76 17.15
C PRO A 375 -20.46 7.22 17.34
N ALA A 376 -19.49 8.13 17.22
CA ALA A 376 -19.75 9.55 17.27
C ALA A 376 -20.75 9.90 16.15
N ARG A 377 -22.03 10.02 16.51
CA ARG A 377 -23.04 10.63 15.66
C ARG A 377 -22.58 12.07 15.44
N ARG A 378 -21.98 12.37 14.28
CA ARG A 378 -21.84 13.76 13.86
C ARG A 378 -23.26 14.36 13.82
N PRO A 379 -23.55 15.47 14.52
CA PRO A 379 -24.82 16.13 14.35
C PRO A 379 -24.91 16.59 12.90
N ALA A 380 -26.03 16.26 12.24
CA ALA A 380 -26.42 16.90 11.00
C ALA A 380 -26.62 18.39 11.32
N SER A 381 -25.72 19.23 10.83
CA SER A 381 -25.94 20.67 10.80
C SER A 381 -26.66 21.03 9.50
N SER A 382 -27.85 21.58 9.70
CA SER A 382 -28.76 22.26 8.76
C SER A 382 -28.10 23.26 7.83
#